data_AF-A0AA37HIM8-F1
#
_entry.id   AF-A0AA37HIM8-F1
#
_cell.length_a   1.000
_cell.length_b   1.000
_cell.length_c   1.000
_cell.angle_alpha   90.00
_cell.angle_beta   90.00
_cell.angle_gamma   90.00
#
_symmetry.space_group_name_H-M   'P 1'
#
loop_
_entity.id
_entity.type
_entity.pdbx_description
1 polymer ?
#
loop_
_entity_poly.entity_id
_entity_poly.type
_entity_poly.pdbx_seq_one_letter_code
_entity_poly.pdbx_strand_id
1 'polypeptide(L)'
;MQIRAGERLRLTMSGAGNRIIVSLNTFAVTEPAVEGLDPSRDGFTYDVTSWLRPGQNILTVVLIGSTAMPPFRLVAERAGRSLLLLDETEFLPAATPWRLWATTIELSSTIRPA
;
A
#
# COMPACT_ATOMS: atom_id res chain seq x y z
N MET A 1 3.91 11.54 -2.04
CA MET A 1 5.08 10.81 -2.61
C MET A 1 5.29 11.21 -4.05
N GLN A 2 6.51 11.09 -4.56
CA GLN A 2 6.86 11.38 -5.96
C GLN A 2 7.49 10.14 -6.60
N ILE A 3 7.11 9.81 -7.83
CA ILE A 3 7.68 8.73 -8.63
C ILE A 3 7.92 9.22 -10.05
N ARG A 4 9.01 8.80 -10.70
CA ARG A 4 9.34 9.16 -12.07
C ARG A 4 8.86 8.08 -13.04
N ALA A 5 8.56 8.48 -14.26
CA ALA A 5 8.32 7.54 -15.36
C ALA A 5 9.47 6.52 -15.47
N GLY A 6 9.12 5.24 -15.52
CA GLY A 6 10.07 4.12 -15.58
C GLY A 6 10.55 3.59 -14.22
N GLU A 7 10.27 4.27 -13.11
CA GLU A 7 10.52 3.73 -11.77
C GLU A 7 9.41 2.75 -11.37
N ARG A 8 9.80 1.67 -10.69
CA ARG A 8 8.85 0.69 -10.14
C ARG A 8 8.33 1.14 -8.78
N LEU A 9 7.03 0.95 -8.56
CA LEU A 9 6.37 1.08 -7.27
C LEU A 9 5.95 -0.29 -6.77
N ARG A 10 6.44 -0.68 -5.59
CA ARG A 10 6.05 -1.92 -4.91
C ARG A 10 5.41 -1.60 -3.59
N LEU A 11 4.40 -2.37 -3.23
CA LEU A 11 3.72 -2.31 -1.95
C LEU A 11 3.99 -3.62 -1.21
N THR A 12 4.52 -3.53 -0.01
CA THR A 12 4.69 -4.69 0.88
C THR A 12 3.73 -4.55 2.05
N MET A 13 2.89 -5.56 2.27
CA MET A 13 1.89 -5.58 3.33
C MET A 13 2.15 -6.74 4.29
N SER A 14 1.85 -6.55 5.57
CA SER A 14 1.89 -7.59 6.60
C SER A 14 0.89 -7.26 7.72
N GLY A 15 0.42 -8.26 8.47
CA GLY A 15 -0.27 -8.04 9.74
C GLY A 15 -1.76 -7.65 9.69
N ALA A 16 -2.46 -7.87 8.58
CA ALA A 16 -3.92 -7.59 8.54
C ALA A 16 -4.84 -8.69 8.03
N GLY A 17 -4.34 -9.72 7.35
CA GLY A 17 -5.16 -10.80 6.80
C GLY A 17 -6.44 -10.29 6.12
N ASN A 18 -7.60 -10.84 6.51
CA ASN A 18 -8.91 -10.53 5.93
C ASN A 18 -9.53 -9.18 6.35
N ARG A 19 -8.80 -8.30 7.03
CA ARG A 19 -9.33 -7.06 7.64
C ARG A 19 -8.90 -5.79 6.93
N ILE A 20 -8.19 -5.93 5.83
CA ILE A 20 -7.62 -4.82 5.07
C ILE A 20 -8.18 -4.76 3.66
N ILE A 21 -8.39 -3.53 3.19
CA ILE A 21 -8.54 -3.21 1.78
C ILE A 21 -7.47 -2.19 1.43
N VAL A 22 -6.56 -2.55 0.52
CA VAL A 22 -5.58 -1.63 -0.06
C VAL A 22 -5.95 -1.40 -1.52
N SER A 23 -5.98 -0.14 -1.96
CA SER A 23 -6.23 0.19 -3.36
C SER A 23 -5.35 1.32 -3.86
N LEU A 24 -4.93 1.24 -5.12
CA LEU A 24 -4.30 2.35 -5.84
C LEU A 24 -5.26 2.82 -6.92
N ASN A 25 -5.71 4.06 -6.81
CA ASN A 25 -6.81 4.63 -7.58
C ASN A 25 -8.09 3.80 -7.39
N THR A 26 -8.40 2.95 -8.37
CA THR A 26 -9.57 2.05 -8.36
C THR A 26 -9.18 0.57 -8.36
N PHE A 27 -7.88 0.25 -8.40
CA PHE A 27 -7.39 -1.12 -8.44
C PHE A 27 -7.11 -1.61 -7.02
N ALA A 28 -7.79 -2.67 -6.61
CA ALA A 28 -7.57 -3.32 -5.32
C ALA A 28 -6.33 -4.22 -5.38
N VAL A 29 -5.48 -4.12 -4.37
CA VAL A 29 -4.40 -5.08 -4.15
C VAL A 29 -5.02 -6.32 -3.52
N THR A 30 -4.90 -7.46 -4.20
CA THR A 30 -5.42 -8.73 -3.73
C THR A 30 -4.31 -9.55 -3.09
N GLU A 31 -4.57 -10.06 -1.90
CA GLU A 31 -3.71 -11.04 -1.25
C GLU A 31 -3.56 -12.28 -2.16
N PRO A 32 -2.34 -12.76 -2.42
CA PRO A 32 -2.14 -13.93 -3.25
C PRO A 32 -2.56 -15.19 -2.47
N ALA A 33 -3.42 -16.01 -3.07
CA ALA A 33 -3.82 -17.31 -2.53
C ALA A 33 -2.71 -18.35 -2.77
N VAL A 34 -1.63 -18.29 -1.99
CA VAL A 34 -0.51 -19.25 -2.08
C VAL A 34 -0.64 -20.29 -0.97
N GLU A 35 -0.64 -21.57 -1.35
CA GLU A 35 -0.66 -22.68 -0.37
C GLU A 35 0.61 -22.67 0.50
N GLY A 36 0.43 -22.79 1.81
CA GLY A 36 1.53 -22.90 2.78
C GLY A 36 2.18 -21.57 3.21
N LEU A 37 1.72 -20.44 2.68
CA LEU A 37 2.03 -19.11 3.22
C LEU A 37 0.77 -18.56 3.89
N ASP A 38 0.95 -17.91 5.04
CA ASP A 38 -0.07 -17.06 5.63
C ASP A 38 0.38 -15.61 5.40
N PRO A 39 -0.05 -14.95 4.32
CA PRO A 39 0.41 -13.59 3.99
C PRO A 39 0.02 -12.57 5.08
N SER A 40 -0.92 -12.91 5.97
CA SER A 40 -1.22 -12.12 7.15
C SER A 40 -0.06 -12.10 8.15
N ARG A 41 0.75 -13.16 8.20
CA ARG A 41 1.93 -13.31 9.08
C ARG A 41 3.24 -13.01 8.38
N ASP A 42 3.44 -13.58 7.20
CA ASP A 42 4.72 -13.53 6.48
C ASP A 42 4.86 -12.26 5.63
N GLY A 43 3.72 -11.62 5.34
CA GLY A 43 3.62 -10.48 4.45
C GLY A 43 3.76 -10.86 2.97
N PHE A 44 3.35 -9.95 2.10
CA PHE A 44 3.50 -10.11 0.65
C PHE A 44 3.81 -8.79 -0.03
N THR A 45 4.53 -8.87 -1.15
CA THR A 45 4.87 -7.71 -1.98
C THR A 45 4.12 -7.79 -3.31
N TYR A 46 3.52 -6.67 -3.73
CA TYR A 46 2.83 -6.54 -4.99
C TYR A 46 3.41 -5.37 -5.81
N ASP A 47 3.68 -5.62 -7.10
CA ASP A 47 4.13 -4.57 -8.03
C ASP A 47 2.90 -3.89 -8.63
N VAL A 48 2.70 -2.62 -8.26
CA VAL A 48 1.54 -1.81 -8.68
C VAL A 48 1.91 -0.79 -9.76
N THR A 49 3.11 -0.89 -10.34
CA THR A 49 3.64 0.10 -11.28
C THR A 49 2.71 0.30 -12.48
N SER A 50 2.09 -0.77 -12.99
CA SER A 50 1.18 -0.73 -14.14
C SER A 50 -0.16 -0.05 -13.85
N TRP A 51 -0.47 0.23 -12.57
CA TRP A 51 -1.73 0.86 -12.16
C TRP A 51 -1.61 2.37 -12.00
N LEU A 52 -0.37 2.89 -12.05
CA LEU A 52 -0.10 4.32 -12.01
C LEU A 52 -0.58 5.01 -13.28
N ARG A 53 -1.18 6.17 -13.09
CA ARG A 53 -1.61 7.09 -14.15
C ARG A 53 -0.70 8.31 -14.16
N PRO A 54 -0.47 8.96 -15.31
CA PRO A 54 0.24 10.23 -15.36
C PRO A 54 -0.39 11.26 -14.41
N GLY A 55 0.45 11.96 -13.64
CA GLY A 55 0.00 12.94 -12.65
C GLY A 55 -0.37 12.30 -11.30
N GLN A 56 -1.48 12.77 -10.72
CA GLN A 56 -1.90 12.41 -9.36
C GLN A 56 -2.53 11.01 -9.29
N ASN A 57 -2.05 10.20 -8.35
CA ASN A 57 -2.61 8.90 -7.97
C ASN A 57 -2.93 8.89 -6.47
N ILE A 58 -3.94 8.12 -6.06
CA ILE A 58 -4.34 8.01 -4.66
C ILE A 58 -4.16 6.57 -4.20
N LEU A 59 -3.34 6.36 -3.17
CA LEU A 59 -3.22 5.09 -2.46
C LEU A 59 -4.10 5.17 -1.22
N THR A 60 -5.03 4.23 -1.11
CA THR A 60 -6.01 4.15 -0.03
C THR A 60 -5.84 2.84 0.72
N VAL A 61 -5.98 2.91 2.05
CA VAL A 61 -5.94 1.78 2.97
C VAL A 61 -7.12 1.90 3.91
N VAL A 62 -7.94 0.86 3.97
CA VAL A 62 -9.07 0.75 4.90
C VAL A 62 -8.84 -0.45 5.81
N LEU A 63 -8.73 -0.20 7.11
CA LEU A 63 -8.64 -1.23 8.14
C LEU A 63 -10.01 -1.38 8.80
N ILE A 64 -10.49 -2.61 8.93
CA ILE A 64 -11.80 -2.94 9.50
C ILE A 64 -11.61 -3.69 10.83
N GLY A 65 -12.36 -3.31 11.87
CA GLY A 65 -12.33 -3.91 13.20
C GLY A 65 -11.15 -3.47 14.08
N SER A 66 -11.14 -3.84 15.36
CA SER A 66 -10.13 -3.46 16.38
C SER A 66 -8.71 -3.90 16.04
N THR A 67 -7.66 -3.15 16.35
CA THR A 67 -6.25 -3.51 16.06
C THR A 67 -5.90 -5.00 16.27
N ALA A 68 -5.19 -5.60 15.31
CA ALA A 68 -4.76 -7.01 15.37
C ALA A 68 -3.35 -7.17 15.95
N MET A 69 -2.97 -8.41 16.28
CA MET A 69 -1.60 -8.79 16.61
C MET A 69 -1.13 -9.90 15.64
N PRO A 70 -0.05 -9.69 14.85
CA PRO A 70 0.71 -8.44 14.74
C PRO A 70 -0.12 -7.31 14.09
N PRO A 71 0.23 -6.03 14.33
CA PRO A 71 -0.46 -4.89 13.73
C PRO A 71 -0.19 -4.80 12.22
N PHE A 72 -1.12 -4.21 11.48
CA PHE A 72 -0.94 -4.00 10.05
C PHE A 72 0.19 -3.03 9.74
N ARG A 73 0.98 -3.36 8.72
CA ARG A 73 2.00 -2.49 8.14
C ARG A 73 1.93 -2.52 6.62
N LEU A 74 2.09 -1.35 6.01
CA LEU A 74 2.26 -1.17 4.58
C LEU A 74 3.52 -0.35 4.33
N VAL A 75 4.44 -0.89 3.52
CA VAL A 75 5.62 -0.19 3.03
C VAL A 75 5.45 0.05 1.53
N ALA A 76 5.54 1.30 1.11
CA ALA A 76 5.63 1.66 -0.31
C ALA A 76 7.09 1.90 -0.69
N GLU A 77 7.60 1.15 -1.65
CA GLU A 77 8.98 1.22 -2.10
C GLU A 77 9.09 1.68 -3.55
N ARG A 78 10.07 2.53 -3.82
CA ARG A 78 10.45 2.99 -5.16
C ARG A 78 11.89 2.66 -5.43
N ALA A 79 12.14 1.85 -6.45
CA ALA A 79 13.49 1.43 -6.85
C ALA A 79 14.34 0.93 -5.66
N GLY A 80 13.74 0.16 -4.74
CA GLY A 80 14.40 -0.39 -3.54
C GLY A 80 14.57 0.59 -2.38
N ARG A 81 14.00 1.81 -2.45
CA ARG A 81 13.96 2.76 -1.35
C ARG A 81 12.55 2.84 -0.79
N SER A 82 12.39 2.63 0.52
CA SER A 82 11.11 2.88 1.20
C SER A 82 10.79 4.38 1.13
N LEU A 83 9.68 4.70 0.49
CA LEU A 83 9.17 6.07 0.37
C LEU A 83 8.22 6.44 1.49
N LEU A 84 7.51 5.43 2.01
CA LEU A 84 6.48 5.62 3.00
C LEU A 84 6.26 4.30 3.77
N LEU A 85 6.06 4.44 5.07
CA LEU A 85 5.56 3.43 5.96
C LEU A 85 4.20 3.89 6.50
N LEU A 86 3.26 2.96 6.55
CA LEU A 86 2.02 3.06 7.31
C LEU A 86 2.06 1.97 8.38
N ASP A 87 1.89 2.36 9.64
CA ASP A 87 1.81 1.43 10.77
C ASP A 87 0.45 1.62 11.48
N GLU A 88 -0.31 0.54 11.64
CA GLU A 88 -1.62 0.56 12.30
C GLU A 88 -1.54 1.08 13.75
N THR A 89 -0.40 0.88 14.43
CA THR A 89 -0.23 1.33 15.82
C THR A 89 -0.21 2.85 15.95
N GLU A 90 0.01 3.58 14.86
CA GLU A 90 -0.03 5.05 14.82
C GLU A 90 -1.46 5.60 14.73
N PHE A 91 -2.47 4.76 14.51
CA PHE A 91 -3.87 5.18 14.47
C PHE A 91 -4.48 5.25 15.87
N LEU A 92 -5.00 6.44 16.21
CA LEU A 92 -5.81 6.65 17.40
C LEU A 92 -7.20 7.17 17.00
N PRO A 93 -8.29 6.65 17.59
CA PRO A 93 -8.35 5.55 18.56
C PRO A 93 -8.25 4.16 17.89
N ALA A 94 -7.49 3.25 18.49
CA ALA A 94 -7.34 1.85 18.03
C ALA A 94 -8.65 1.02 18.09
N ALA A 95 -9.66 1.50 18.85
CA ALA A 95 -10.93 0.83 19.06
C ALA A 95 -12.03 1.25 18.06
N THR A 96 -11.74 2.11 17.08
CA THR A 96 -12.74 2.49 16.07
C THR A 96 -13.21 1.29 15.26
N PRO A 97 -14.43 1.24 14.73
CA PRO A 97 -14.86 0.11 13.92
C PRO A 97 -14.11 0.01 12.58
N TRP A 98 -13.53 1.11 12.12
CA TRP A 98 -12.70 1.20 10.92
C TRP A 98 -11.71 2.36 11.02
N ARG A 99 -10.62 2.27 10.27
CA ARG A 99 -9.65 3.36 10.03
C ARG A 99 -9.41 3.52 8.55
N LEU A 100 -9.27 4.76 8.12
CA LEU A 100 -8.96 5.13 6.75
C LEU A 100 -7.63 5.88 6.73
N TRP A 101 -6.77 5.50 5.80
CA TRP A 101 -5.59 6.25 5.46
C TRP A 101 -5.52 6.41 3.95
N ALA A 102 -5.19 7.61 3.50
CA ALA A 102 -5.02 7.92 2.09
C ALA A 102 -3.80 8.82 1.90
N THR A 103 -3.04 8.56 0.86
CA THR A 103 -1.94 9.42 0.45
C THR A 103 -1.91 9.61 -1.05
N THR A 104 -1.26 10.68 -1.47
CA THR A 104 -1.05 11.00 -2.89
C THR A 104 0.31 10.50 -3.35
N ILE A 105 0.32 9.89 -4.54
CA ILE A 105 1.50 9.54 -5.30
C ILE A 105 1.46 10.31 -6.61
N GLU A 106 2.45 11.17 -6.84
CA GLU A 106 2.55 11.94 -8.07
C GLU A 106 3.51 11.24 -9.03
N LEU A 107 3.03 10.85 -10.21
CA LEU A 107 3.85 10.31 -11.30
C LEU A 107 4.28 11.46 -12.20
N SER A 108 5.54 11.88 -12.03
CA SER A 108 6.19 12.85 -12.90
C SER A 108 6.41 12.23 -14.28
N SER A 109 5.64 12.68 -15.28
CA SER A 109 5.98 12.39 -16.68
C SER A 109 7.26 13.16 -16.98
N THR A 110 8.38 12.44 -17.09
CA THR A 110 9.58 13.05 -17.69
C THR A 110 9.35 13.07 -19.19
N ILE A 111 8.48 13.97 -19.67
CA ILE A 111 8.54 14.38 -21.07
C ILE A 111 9.75 15.30 -21.13
N ARG A 112 10.90 14.74 -21.50
CA ARG A 112 12.05 15.55 -21.89
C ARG A 112 11.78 15.96 -23.35
N PRO A 113 11.40 17.22 -23.65
CA PRO A 113 11.45 17.67 -25.04
C PRO A 113 12.92 17.61 -25.47
N ALA A 114 13.15 16.99 -26.62
CA ALA A 114 14.42 17.05 -27.33
C ALA A 114 14.58 18.44 -27.97
#